data_AF-A0A962QBT7-F1
#
_entry.id   AF-A0A962QBT7-F1
#
_cell.length_a   1.000
_cell.length_b   1.000
_cell.length_c   1.000
_cell.angle_alpha   90.00
_cell.angle_beta   90.00
_cell.angle_gamma   90.00
#
_symmetry.space_group_name_H-M   'P 1'
#
loop_
_entity.id
_entity.type
_entity.pdbx_description
1 polymer ?
#
loop_
_entity_poly.entity_id
_entity_poly.type
_entity_poly.pdbx_seq_one_letter_code
_entity_poly.pdbx_strand_id
1 'polypeptide(L)'
;MQTDIGIYSAIELFFAAKIIWLFDVIPMPGGSLSLFFLFLNLVIKLFSDSYTSSKIGTILIHIGILFFLFGAFFSTKLSNEGVMLVKEGDRVNFFISDSSYSLLFTNGVDTFSIPIVNNNSIVNKKTMRINALGKIFDLDVKEFYKNCDLDIVNDKKIFYKVKGRHTFPETEYDKAGVLILINANTYHVIEDINLPYSSFDNIEVKLIKSRVYLPFHISLLHFEKNVYLKTNMAKSYKSSILIDHRIMDMQYKFDIQMNKPFRFNGYTFYQTSFIDEDKIITSVFTVVNNPGNFIF
;
A
#
# COMPACT_ATOMS: atom_id res chain seq x y z
N MET A 1 20.10 -4.76 22.96
CA MET A 1 19.02 -5.30 22.12
C MET A 1 18.91 -4.36 20.93
N GLN A 2 18.71 -4.83 19.70
CA GLN A 2 18.41 -4.00 18.51
C GLN A 2 19.62 -3.53 17.65
N THR A 3 20.20 -4.45 16.89
CA THR A 3 20.91 -4.14 15.63
C THR A 3 20.21 -4.71 14.38
N ASP A 4 19.12 -5.45 14.55
CA ASP A 4 18.53 -6.24 13.44
C ASP A 4 17.20 -5.67 12.92
N ILE A 5 16.81 -4.47 13.36
CA ILE A 5 15.61 -3.81 12.83
C ILE A 5 16.07 -2.87 11.71
N GLY A 6 15.67 -3.17 10.47
CA GLY A 6 15.94 -2.32 9.32
C GLY A 6 15.47 -0.88 9.56
N ILE A 7 16.14 0.08 8.92
CA ILE A 7 15.87 1.53 9.10
C ILE A 7 14.38 1.84 8.92
N TYR A 8 13.73 1.22 7.94
CA TYR A 8 12.31 1.38 7.67
C TYR A 8 11.44 0.94 8.86
N SER A 9 11.63 -0.28 9.34
CA SER A 9 10.89 -0.82 10.48
C SER A 9 11.16 -0.03 11.77
N ALA A 10 12.35 0.55 11.94
CA ALA A 10 12.66 1.42 13.08
C ALA A 10 11.91 2.75 13.01
N ILE A 11 11.76 3.34 11.82
CA ILE A 11 10.96 4.55 11.59
C ILE A 11 9.49 4.27 11.89
N GLU A 12 8.93 3.17 11.39
CA GLU A 12 7.54 2.79 11.67
C GLU A 12 7.30 2.57 13.17
N LEU A 13 8.22 1.89 13.85
CA LEU A 13 8.16 1.68 15.30
C LEU A 13 8.12 3.03 16.05
N PHE A 14 8.95 3.98 15.64
CA PHE A 14 8.97 5.32 16.21
C PHE A 14 7.64 6.06 16.03
N PHE A 15 7.08 6.03 14.81
CA PHE A 15 5.84 6.76 14.54
C PHE A 15 4.61 6.16 15.18
N ALA A 16 4.62 4.84 15.41
CA ALA A 16 3.41 4.16 15.81
C ALA A 16 3.35 3.82 17.31
N ALA A 17 4.49 3.82 18.01
CA ALA A 17 4.53 3.78 19.46
C ALA A 17 3.84 5.03 20.07
N LYS A 18 3.08 4.83 21.15
CA LYS A 18 2.57 5.95 21.97
C LYS A 18 3.68 6.50 22.86
N ILE A 19 4.46 5.62 23.48
CA ILE A 19 5.57 5.98 24.36
C ILE A 19 6.78 5.17 23.92
N ILE A 20 7.94 5.83 23.86
CA ILE A 20 9.24 5.24 23.57
C ILE A 20 10.13 5.51 24.77
N TRP A 21 10.90 4.51 25.18
CA TRP A 21 11.83 4.66 26.29
C TRP A 21 13.20 5.05 25.74
N LEU A 22 13.66 6.24 26.08
CA LEU A 22 15.01 6.70 25.75
C LEU A 22 15.98 6.11 26.79
N PHE A 23 16.95 5.32 26.31
CA PHE A 23 17.92 4.58 27.13
C PHE A 23 17.30 3.72 28.23
N ASP A 24 16.08 3.19 28.02
CA ASP A 24 15.31 2.43 29.02
C ASP A 24 15.00 3.19 30.33
N VAL A 25 15.18 4.52 30.36
CA VAL A 25 15.04 5.34 31.57
C VAL A 25 13.94 6.40 31.43
N ILE A 26 13.86 7.06 30.28
CA ILE A 26 13.01 8.24 30.13
C ILE A 26 11.86 7.95 29.17
N PRO A 27 10.59 7.97 29.63
CA PRO A 27 9.45 7.82 28.74
C PRO A 27 9.26 9.10 27.93
N MET A 28 9.32 8.96 26.61
CA MET A 28 9.10 10.03 25.65
C MET A 28 7.86 9.72 24.80
N PRO A 29 7.09 10.74 24.36
CA PRO A 29 6.04 10.51 23.38
C PRO A 29 6.65 9.94 22.10
N GLY A 30 5.97 8.98 21.47
CA GLY A 30 6.37 8.50 20.15
C GLY A 30 6.24 9.59 19.08
N GLY A 31 6.65 9.27 17.85
CA GLY A 31 6.72 10.24 16.75
C GLY A 31 5.40 10.93 16.48
N SER A 32 4.30 10.18 16.34
CA SER A 32 2.98 10.75 16.05
C SER A 32 2.48 11.68 17.15
N LEU A 33 2.67 11.32 18.43
CA LEU A 33 2.29 12.20 19.55
C LEU A 33 3.17 13.44 19.63
N SER A 34 4.47 13.29 19.37
CA SER A 34 5.40 14.41 19.32
C SER A 34 5.00 15.44 18.25
N LEU A 35 4.65 14.97 17.04
CA LEU A 35 4.14 15.82 15.96
C LEU A 35 2.80 16.47 16.34
N PHE A 36 1.90 15.74 17.00
CA PHE A 36 0.62 16.29 17.46
C PHE A 36 0.79 17.40 18.49
N PHE A 37 1.65 17.22 19.50
CA PHE A 37 1.93 18.25 20.50
C PHE A 37 2.65 19.44 19.90
N LEU A 38 3.59 19.23 18.97
CA LEU A 38 4.22 20.30 18.21
C LEU A 38 3.18 21.11 17.42
N PHE A 39 2.29 20.43 16.69
CA PHE A 39 1.20 21.07 15.96
C PHE A 39 0.33 21.92 16.89
N LEU A 40 -0.11 21.35 18.02
CA LEU A 40 -0.93 22.07 18.99
C LEU A 40 -0.20 23.27 19.59
N ASN A 41 1.09 23.13 19.90
CA ASN A 41 1.92 24.22 20.40
C ASN A 41 2.01 25.37 19.38
N LEU A 42 2.25 25.05 18.11
CA LEU A 42 2.32 26.04 17.03
C LEU A 42 0.97 26.74 16.81
N VAL A 43 -0.14 26.01 16.88
CA VAL A 43 -1.50 26.58 16.79
C VAL A 43 -1.75 27.54 17.96
N ILE A 44 -1.46 27.12 19.20
CA ILE A 44 -1.64 27.98 20.38
C ILE A 44 -0.78 29.24 20.25
N LYS A 45 0.48 29.09 19.83
CA LYS A 45 1.40 30.21 19.64
C LYS A 45 0.90 31.19 18.57
N LEU A 46 0.29 30.68 17.49
CA LEU A 46 -0.28 31.52 16.43
C LEU A 46 -1.42 32.41 16.94
N PHE A 47 -2.24 31.93 17.88
CA PHE A 47 -3.38 32.67 18.43
C PHE A 47 -3.05 33.48 19.70
N SER A 48 -1.98 33.14 20.40
CA SER A 48 -1.58 33.80 21.66
C SER A 48 -0.80 35.09 21.46
N ASP A 49 -0.15 35.29 20.31
CA ASP A 49 0.68 36.48 20.07
C ASP A 49 -0.14 37.64 19.48
N SER A 50 0.05 38.85 20.01
CA SER A 50 -0.49 40.06 19.39
C SER A 50 0.20 40.33 18.05
N TYR A 51 -0.57 40.30 16.96
CA TYR A 51 -0.10 40.55 15.61
C TYR A 51 0.43 41.99 15.49
N THR A 52 1.75 42.14 15.47
CA THR A 52 2.45 43.42 15.32
C THR A 52 3.35 43.34 14.09
N SER A 53 3.55 44.44 13.36
CA SER A 53 4.34 44.48 12.12
C SER A 53 5.79 44.00 12.28
N SER A 54 6.34 44.04 13.51
CA SER A 54 7.68 43.53 13.83
C SER A 54 7.77 41.99 13.96
N LYS A 55 6.65 41.28 14.06
CA LYS A 55 6.58 39.83 14.26
C LYS A 55 6.07 39.06 13.03
N ILE A 56 5.91 39.75 11.89
CA ILE A 56 5.41 39.14 10.65
C ILE A 56 6.29 37.95 10.22
N GLY A 57 7.61 38.07 10.36
CA GLY A 57 8.53 36.98 10.04
C GLY A 57 8.28 35.72 10.88
N THR A 58 8.08 35.88 12.19
CA THR A 58 7.81 34.73 13.07
C THR A 58 6.45 34.11 12.77
N ILE A 59 5.42 34.93 12.53
CA ILE A 59 4.08 34.46 12.14
C ILE A 59 4.15 33.66 10.82
N LEU A 60 4.89 34.15 9.82
CA LEU A 60 5.05 33.49 8.53
C LEU A 60 5.71 32.11 8.69
N ILE A 61 6.74 32.00 9.54
CA ILE A 61 7.40 30.71 9.84
C ILE A 61 6.41 29.73 10.47
N HIS A 62 5.63 30.17 11.47
CA HIS A 62 4.68 29.27 12.15
C HIS A 62 3.58 28.79 11.20
N ILE A 63 3.02 29.69 10.39
CA ILE A 63 2.03 29.34 9.37
C ILE A 63 2.63 28.38 8.34
N GLY A 64 3.87 28.62 7.89
CA GLY A 64 4.57 27.74 6.96
C GLY A 64 4.76 26.33 7.51
N ILE A 65 5.18 26.19 8.77
CA ILE A 65 5.34 24.90 9.43
C ILE A 65 3.98 24.21 9.62
N LEU A 66 2.94 24.95 10.02
CA LEU A 66 1.59 24.42 10.15
C LEU A 66 1.06 23.91 8.80
N PHE A 67 1.29 24.66 7.72
CA PHE A 67 0.90 24.26 6.37
C PHE A 67 1.66 23.03 5.91
N PHE A 68 2.97 22.93 6.19
CA PHE A 68 3.78 21.75 5.90
C PHE A 68 3.28 20.50 6.65
N LEU A 69 3.03 20.62 7.96
CA LEU A 69 2.50 19.51 8.77
C LEU A 69 1.11 19.08 8.29
N PHE A 70 0.24 20.04 7.97
CA PHE A 70 -1.09 19.77 7.45
C PHE A 70 -1.03 19.08 6.09
N GLY A 71 -0.17 19.56 5.18
CA GLY A 71 0.09 18.94 3.88
C GLY A 71 0.61 17.50 4.01
N ALA A 72 1.58 17.25 4.89
CA ALA A 72 2.08 15.91 5.16
C ALA A 72 0.99 14.99 5.72
N PHE A 73 0.17 15.46 6.67
CA PHE A 73 -0.94 14.68 7.22
C PHE A 73 -1.95 14.29 6.13
N PHE A 74 -2.39 15.23 5.30
CA PHE A 74 -3.32 14.92 4.20
C PHE A 74 -2.69 14.03 3.15
N SER A 75 -1.42 14.27 2.79
CA SER A 75 -0.67 13.44 1.86
C SER A 75 -0.68 11.97 2.29
N THR A 76 -0.39 11.68 3.56
CA THR A 76 -0.38 10.29 4.07
C THR A 76 -1.77 9.65 4.18
N LYS A 77 -2.83 10.44 4.33
CA LYS A 77 -4.21 9.93 4.43
C LYS A 77 -4.87 9.71 3.08
N LEU A 78 -4.47 10.47 2.08
CA LEU A 78 -5.05 10.44 0.73
C LEU A 78 -4.13 9.78 -0.29
N SER A 79 -2.87 9.48 0.06
CA SER A 79 -1.98 8.78 -0.86
C SER A 79 -2.44 7.34 -1.05
N ASN A 80 -2.31 6.89 -2.30
CA ASN A 80 -2.41 5.48 -2.62
C ASN A 80 -1.11 5.05 -3.28
N GLU A 81 -0.48 4.05 -2.70
CA GLU A 81 0.85 3.61 -3.04
C GLU A 81 0.81 2.14 -3.42
N GLY A 82 1.72 1.73 -4.29
CA GLY A 82 1.78 0.37 -4.75
C GLY A 82 2.85 0.12 -5.80
N VAL A 83 2.82 -1.09 -6.35
CA VAL A 83 3.79 -1.56 -7.33
C VAL A 83 3.10 -1.84 -8.66
N MET A 84 3.70 -1.38 -9.74
CA MET A 84 3.31 -1.69 -11.11
C MET A 84 4.42 -2.48 -11.80
N LEU A 85 4.03 -3.63 -12.33
CA LEU A 85 4.89 -4.48 -13.15
C LEU A 85 4.49 -4.29 -14.60
N VAL A 86 5.43 -3.89 -15.45
CA VAL A 86 5.20 -3.76 -16.89
C VAL A 86 6.28 -4.54 -17.63
N LYS A 87 5.86 -5.61 -18.28
CA LYS A 87 6.72 -6.43 -19.13
C LYS A 87 6.99 -5.71 -20.45
N GLU A 88 8.19 -5.85 -21.00
CA GLU A 88 8.55 -5.22 -22.26
C GLU A 88 7.65 -5.71 -23.40
N GLY A 89 7.02 -4.78 -24.11
CA GLY A 89 5.97 -5.05 -25.11
C GLY A 89 4.54 -5.12 -24.55
N ASP A 90 4.36 -5.27 -23.24
CA ASP A 90 3.02 -5.33 -22.63
C ASP A 90 2.46 -3.94 -22.36
N ARG A 91 1.13 -3.91 -22.23
CA ARG A 91 0.32 -2.73 -21.89
C ARG A 91 -0.46 -3.00 -20.61
N VAL A 92 -0.28 -2.13 -19.61
CA VAL A 92 -0.90 -2.26 -18.28
C VAL A 92 -1.58 -0.95 -17.90
N ASN A 93 -2.67 -1.00 -17.16
CA ASN A 93 -3.41 0.17 -16.67
C ASN A 93 -3.75 0.09 -15.18
N PHE A 94 -3.05 -0.72 -14.41
CA PHE A 94 -3.27 -0.83 -12.97
C PHE A 94 -1.96 -1.04 -12.25
N PHE A 95 -1.93 -0.64 -10.98
CA PHE A 95 -0.88 -1.03 -10.04
C PHE A 95 -1.51 -1.82 -8.89
N ILE A 96 -0.69 -2.60 -8.20
CA ILE A 96 -1.08 -3.40 -7.04
C ILE A 96 -0.88 -2.53 -5.81
N SER A 97 -1.94 -2.24 -5.06
CA SER A 97 -1.90 -1.39 -3.87
C SER A 97 -1.14 -2.08 -2.74
N ASP A 98 -0.35 -1.33 -1.98
CA ASP A 98 0.38 -1.87 -0.82
C ASP A 98 -0.50 -2.04 0.42
N SER A 99 -1.61 -1.32 0.50
CA SER A 99 -2.42 -1.20 1.72
C SER A 99 -3.84 -1.75 1.62
N SER A 100 -4.29 -2.05 0.41
CA SER A 100 -5.66 -2.48 0.11
C SER A 100 -5.68 -3.92 -0.37
N TYR A 101 -6.70 -4.68 0.05
CA TYR A 101 -6.86 -6.10 -0.25
C TYR A 101 -8.19 -6.40 -0.91
N SER A 102 -8.24 -7.49 -1.67
CA SER A 102 -9.42 -8.01 -2.34
C SER A 102 -9.54 -9.51 -2.12
N LEU A 103 -10.78 -10.00 -2.00
CA LEU A 103 -11.11 -11.42 -2.10
C LEU A 103 -11.18 -11.81 -3.57
N LEU A 104 -10.37 -12.78 -3.98
CA LEU A 104 -10.37 -13.38 -5.31
C LEU A 104 -11.05 -14.74 -5.24
N PHE A 105 -12.09 -14.92 -6.02
CA PHE A 105 -12.77 -16.19 -6.27
C PHE A 105 -12.31 -16.74 -7.62
N THR A 106 -11.84 -17.98 -7.67
CA THR A 106 -11.38 -18.62 -8.91
C THR A 106 -11.85 -20.06 -9.00
N ASN A 107 -12.26 -20.50 -10.19
CA ASN A 107 -12.54 -21.91 -10.51
C ASN A 107 -11.41 -22.57 -11.31
N GLY A 108 -10.26 -21.90 -11.42
CA GLY A 108 -9.10 -22.31 -12.23
C GLY A 108 -9.11 -21.80 -13.68
N VAL A 109 -10.25 -21.32 -14.18
CA VAL A 109 -10.40 -20.76 -15.54
C VAL A 109 -10.79 -19.28 -15.46
N ASP A 110 -11.85 -18.99 -14.72
CA ASP A 110 -12.42 -17.67 -14.54
C ASP A 110 -12.10 -17.13 -13.13
N THR A 111 -12.00 -15.80 -13.05
CA THR A 111 -11.73 -15.11 -11.79
C THR A 111 -12.75 -14.00 -11.55
N PHE A 112 -13.11 -13.80 -10.28
CA PHE A 112 -13.97 -12.72 -9.83
C PHE A 112 -13.39 -12.15 -8.54
N SER A 113 -13.23 -10.83 -8.44
CA SER A 113 -12.65 -10.21 -7.24
C SER A 113 -13.55 -9.15 -6.63
N ILE A 114 -13.49 -9.05 -5.31
CA ILE A 114 -14.24 -8.08 -4.50
C ILE A 114 -13.25 -7.32 -3.63
N PRO A 115 -13.20 -5.98 -3.70
CA PRO A 115 -12.36 -5.20 -2.81
C PRO A 115 -12.84 -5.30 -1.36
N ILE A 116 -11.91 -5.55 -0.45
CA ILE A 116 -12.12 -5.45 0.99
C ILE A 116 -11.89 -3.99 1.36
N VAL A 117 -12.97 -3.25 1.59
CA VAL A 117 -12.88 -1.88 2.06
C VAL A 117 -12.50 -1.92 3.54
N ASN A 118 -11.21 -1.71 3.82
CA ASN A 118 -10.72 -1.59 5.18
C ASN A 118 -11.11 -0.23 5.75
N ASN A 119 -12.29 -0.18 6.32
CA ASN A 119 -12.68 0.81 7.31
C ASN A 119 -13.80 0.17 8.13
N ASN A 120 -13.95 0.61 9.37
CA ASN A 120 -15.08 0.31 10.27
C ASN A 120 -16.46 0.76 9.72
N SER A 121 -16.61 0.89 8.40
CA SER A 121 -17.78 1.32 7.67
C SER A 121 -18.36 0.14 6.87
N ILE A 122 -19.46 -0.38 7.41
CA ILE A 122 -20.63 -0.89 6.67
C ILE A 122 -20.53 -2.30 6.06
N VAL A 123 -19.35 -2.81 5.66
CA VAL A 123 -19.25 -4.17 5.09
C VAL A 123 -19.20 -5.27 6.17
N ASN A 124 -18.67 -4.97 7.36
CA ASN A 124 -18.49 -5.96 8.46
C ASN A 124 -19.78 -6.47 9.13
N LYS A 125 -20.97 -6.12 8.63
CA LYS A 125 -22.26 -6.55 9.24
C LYS A 125 -23.38 -6.86 8.25
N LYS A 126 -23.14 -6.80 6.94
CA LYS A 126 -24.20 -7.03 5.95
C LYS A 126 -23.81 -8.16 5.03
N THR A 127 -24.56 -9.26 5.13
CA THR A 127 -24.53 -10.35 4.17
C THR A 127 -24.81 -9.80 2.78
N MET A 128 -23.85 -9.98 1.88
CA MET A 128 -23.95 -9.61 0.47
C MET A 128 -24.31 -10.85 -0.33
N ARG A 129 -25.39 -10.78 -1.11
CA ARG A 129 -25.73 -11.83 -2.07
C ARG A 129 -24.91 -11.61 -3.33
N ILE A 130 -24.01 -12.52 -3.62
CA ILE A 130 -23.02 -12.40 -4.69
C ILE A 130 -23.29 -13.46 -5.74
N ASN A 131 -23.20 -13.07 -7.01
CA ASN A 131 -23.10 -14.00 -8.11
C ASN A 131 -21.65 -13.97 -8.63
N ALA A 132 -20.88 -14.99 -8.29
CA ALA A 132 -19.52 -15.13 -8.78
C ALA A 132 -19.38 -16.47 -9.49
N LEU A 133 -18.79 -16.45 -10.69
CA LEU A 133 -18.48 -17.66 -11.47
C LEU A 133 -19.73 -18.56 -11.71
N GLY A 134 -20.90 -17.93 -11.90
CA GLY A 134 -22.17 -18.64 -12.11
C GLY A 134 -22.80 -19.24 -10.86
N LYS A 135 -22.24 -18.98 -9.67
CA LYS A 135 -22.76 -19.44 -8.38
C LYS A 135 -23.25 -18.26 -7.56
N ILE A 136 -24.45 -18.41 -7.01
CA ILE A 136 -25.06 -17.41 -6.12
C ILE A 136 -24.86 -17.87 -4.68
N PHE A 137 -24.23 -17.04 -3.86
CA PHE A 137 -24.00 -17.31 -2.45
C PHE A 137 -24.06 -16.04 -1.62
N ASP A 138 -24.29 -16.23 -0.33
CA ASP A 138 -24.35 -15.15 0.65
C ASP A 138 -22.97 -15.03 1.33
N LEU A 139 -22.27 -13.92 1.08
CA LEU A 139 -20.95 -13.59 1.62
C LEU A 139 -21.06 -12.59 2.76
N ASP A 140 -20.43 -12.90 3.88
CA ASP A 140 -20.29 -11.99 5.01
C ASP A 140 -18.82 -11.91 5.44
N VAL A 141 -18.26 -10.70 5.46
CA VAL A 141 -16.88 -10.46 5.90
C VAL A 141 -16.92 -10.10 7.37
N LYS A 142 -16.44 -10.99 8.24
CA LYS A 142 -16.53 -10.80 9.70
C LYS A 142 -15.40 -9.95 10.22
N GLU A 143 -14.18 -10.36 9.92
CA GLU A 143 -12.98 -9.74 10.47
C GLU A 143 -11.90 -9.70 9.40
N PHE A 144 -11.20 -8.57 9.31
CA PHE A 144 -10.03 -8.39 8.47
C PHE A 144 -8.88 -7.89 9.33
N TYR A 145 -7.74 -8.54 9.21
CA TYR A 145 -6.52 -8.22 9.91
C TYR A 145 -5.43 -7.97 8.88
N LYS A 146 -4.83 -6.77 8.92
CA LYS A 146 -3.66 -6.46 8.08
C LYS A 146 -2.49 -7.39 8.39
N ASN A 147 -2.33 -7.76 9.66
CA ASN A 147 -1.27 -8.65 10.13
C ASN A 147 -1.92 -9.74 10.99
N CYS A 148 -1.72 -10.99 10.61
CA CYS A 148 -2.22 -12.12 11.36
C CYS A 148 -1.15 -13.15 11.65
N ASP A 149 -1.26 -13.74 12.84
CA ASP A 149 -0.55 -14.97 13.17
C ASP A 149 -1.44 -16.17 12.86
N LEU A 150 -0.78 -17.25 12.45
CA LEU A 150 -1.39 -18.54 12.20
C LEU A 150 -1.32 -19.42 13.44
N ASP A 151 -2.43 -19.53 14.17
CA ASP A 151 -2.57 -20.50 15.25
C ASP A 151 -3.27 -21.78 14.73
N ILE A 152 -2.62 -22.93 14.96
CA ILE A 152 -3.20 -24.25 14.69
C ILE A 152 -4.06 -24.65 15.89
N VAL A 153 -5.38 -24.73 15.71
CA VAL A 153 -6.29 -25.24 16.75
C VAL A 153 -6.48 -26.75 16.57
N ASN A 154 -6.05 -27.52 17.56
CA ASN A 154 -6.09 -28.98 17.55
C ASN A 154 -7.42 -29.50 18.10
N ASP A 155 -8.30 -29.97 17.22
CA ASP A 155 -9.31 -30.99 17.54
C ASP A 155 -9.83 -31.66 16.26
N LYS A 156 -9.10 -32.70 15.82
CA LYS A 156 -9.44 -33.62 14.71
C LYS A 156 -9.66 -33.02 13.30
N LYS A 157 -9.68 -31.69 13.16
CA LYS A 157 -9.58 -30.92 11.91
C LYS A 157 -8.66 -29.72 12.15
N ILE A 158 -7.70 -29.49 11.26
CA ILE A 158 -6.79 -28.35 11.37
C ILE A 158 -7.58 -27.07 11.04
N PHE A 159 -7.95 -26.30 12.07
CA PHE A 159 -8.52 -24.97 11.88
C PHE A 159 -7.45 -23.92 12.14
N TYR A 160 -7.32 -22.98 11.22
CA TYR A 160 -6.42 -21.83 11.34
C TYR A 160 -7.19 -20.70 11.98
N LYS A 161 -6.76 -20.22 13.15
CA LYS A 161 -7.35 -19.02 13.74
C LYS A 161 -6.54 -17.82 13.26
N VAL A 162 -7.22 -16.89 12.57
CA VAL A 162 -6.65 -15.59 12.26
C VAL A 162 -6.71 -14.77 13.55
N LYS A 163 -5.57 -14.61 14.22
CA LYS A 163 -5.47 -13.74 15.39
C LYS A 163 -4.82 -12.44 14.96
N GLY A 164 -5.57 -11.35 15.08
CA GLY A 164 -5.01 -10.01 14.87
C GLY A 164 -3.85 -9.76 15.82
N ARG A 165 -2.69 -9.41 15.28
CA ARG A 165 -1.58 -8.93 16.10
C ARG A 165 -1.79 -7.42 16.32
N HIS A 166 -1.87 -7.01 17.58
CA HIS A 166 -2.03 -5.60 17.96
C HIS A 166 -0.69 -4.84 18.14
N THR A 167 0.45 -5.48 17.88
CA THR A 167 1.79 -4.94 18.22
C THR A 167 2.81 -5.11 17.10
N PHE A 168 3.47 -3.98 16.82
CA PHE A 168 4.56 -3.64 15.88
C PHE A 168 5.70 -4.65 15.67
N PRO A 169 6.51 -4.51 14.58
CA PRO A 169 6.29 -3.77 13.31
C PRO A 169 5.88 -4.72 12.16
N GLU A 170 5.45 -4.17 11.02
CA GLU A 170 5.28 -4.96 9.78
C GLU A 170 6.64 -5.55 9.40
N THR A 171 6.80 -6.84 9.66
CA THR A 171 7.96 -7.59 9.16
C THR A 171 7.67 -8.09 7.75
N GLU A 172 8.70 -8.44 6.99
CA GLU A 172 8.58 -9.08 5.67
C GLU A 172 7.78 -10.42 5.70
N TYR A 173 7.42 -10.88 6.91
CA TYR A 173 6.63 -12.09 7.19
C TYR A 173 5.19 -11.80 7.63
N ASP A 174 4.79 -10.53 7.78
CA ASP A 174 3.43 -10.17 8.18
C ASP A 174 2.48 -10.40 7.00
N LYS A 175 1.53 -11.33 7.18
CA LYS A 175 0.53 -11.68 6.18
C LYS A 175 -0.83 -11.16 6.57
N ALA A 176 -1.58 -10.64 5.61
CA ALA A 176 -2.97 -10.28 5.84
C ALA A 176 -3.85 -11.53 5.97
N GLY A 177 -4.89 -11.43 6.80
CA GLY A 177 -5.84 -12.51 7.03
C GLY A 177 -7.28 -12.00 7.13
N VAL A 178 -8.21 -12.78 6.64
CA VAL A 178 -9.63 -12.45 6.65
C VAL A 178 -10.48 -13.66 7.06
N LEU A 179 -11.48 -13.38 7.91
CA LEU A 179 -12.52 -14.30 8.32
C LEU A 179 -13.79 -13.98 7.54
N ILE A 180 -14.23 -14.94 6.72
CA ILE A 180 -15.46 -14.79 5.93
C ILE A 180 -16.44 -15.92 6.24
N LEU A 181 -17.74 -15.63 6.12
CA LEU A 181 -18.79 -16.63 6.06
C LEU A 181 -19.33 -16.71 4.64
N ILE A 182 -19.39 -17.92 4.07
CA ILE A 182 -20.10 -18.19 2.82
C ILE A 182 -21.22 -19.17 3.13
N ASN A 183 -22.48 -18.77 2.91
CA ASN A 183 -23.66 -19.57 3.25
C ASN A 183 -23.64 -20.10 4.70
N ALA A 184 -23.23 -19.24 5.65
CA ALA A 184 -23.03 -19.53 7.08
C ALA A 184 -21.88 -20.50 7.44
N ASN A 185 -21.13 -21.01 6.46
CA ASN A 185 -19.88 -21.75 6.71
C ASN A 185 -18.70 -20.80 6.87
N THR A 186 -17.81 -21.09 7.81
CA THR A 186 -16.65 -20.25 8.13
C THR A 186 -15.44 -20.62 7.28
N TYR A 187 -14.81 -19.61 6.69
CA TYR A 187 -13.58 -19.73 5.91
C TYR A 187 -12.54 -18.75 6.43
N HIS A 188 -11.33 -19.27 6.64
CA HIS A 188 -10.16 -18.47 6.95
C HIS A 188 -9.33 -18.36 5.67
N VAL A 189 -9.01 -17.14 5.26
CA VAL A 189 -8.23 -16.87 4.06
C VAL A 189 -7.06 -15.98 4.44
N ILE A 190 -5.86 -16.35 4.01
CA ILE A 190 -4.62 -15.66 4.35
C ILE A 190 -3.85 -15.40 3.07
N GLU A 191 -3.20 -14.25 3.03
CA GLU A 191 -2.35 -13.85 1.91
C GLU A 191 -1.25 -14.87 1.64
N ASP A 192 -1.10 -15.25 0.37
CA ASP A 192 -0.06 -16.18 -0.12
C ASP A 192 -0.01 -17.53 0.61
N ILE A 193 -1.13 -17.99 1.17
CA ILE A 193 -1.27 -19.32 1.76
C ILE A 193 -2.56 -19.96 1.25
N ASN A 194 -2.42 -20.99 0.42
CA ASN A 194 -3.55 -21.82 0.00
C ASN A 194 -3.86 -22.82 1.12
N LEU A 195 -4.92 -22.57 1.87
CA LEU A 195 -5.37 -23.48 2.92
C LEU A 195 -6.29 -24.55 2.32
N PRO A 196 -6.21 -25.82 2.77
CA PRO A 196 -7.03 -26.91 2.24
C PRO A 196 -8.55 -26.70 2.43
N TYR A 197 -8.96 -25.70 3.23
CA TYR A 197 -10.34 -25.35 3.52
C TYR A 197 -10.75 -23.97 3.00
N SER A 198 -9.98 -23.33 2.11
CA SER A 198 -10.36 -22.05 1.48
C SER A 198 -11.07 -22.26 0.13
N SER A 199 -11.86 -23.34 -0.01
CA SER A 199 -12.66 -23.59 -1.20
C SER A 199 -14.11 -23.93 -0.87
N PHE A 200 -15.03 -23.43 -1.69
CA PHE A 200 -16.46 -23.68 -1.61
C PHE A 200 -16.94 -24.05 -3.02
N ASP A 201 -17.57 -25.21 -3.18
CA ASP A 201 -18.18 -25.63 -4.46
C ASP A 201 -17.21 -25.55 -5.67
N ASN A 202 -15.98 -26.04 -5.49
CA ASN A 202 -14.86 -25.96 -6.44
C ASN A 202 -14.37 -24.54 -6.78
N ILE A 203 -14.82 -23.52 -6.05
CA ILE A 203 -14.31 -22.16 -6.12
C ILE A 203 -13.29 -21.98 -4.99
N GLU A 204 -12.05 -21.71 -5.37
CA GLU A 204 -10.99 -21.33 -4.46
C GLU A 204 -11.09 -19.84 -4.12
N VAL A 205 -10.97 -19.51 -2.84
CA VAL A 205 -10.97 -18.13 -2.33
C VAL A 205 -9.55 -17.77 -1.89
N LYS A 206 -9.02 -16.68 -2.45
CA LYS A 206 -7.70 -16.13 -2.14
C LYS A 206 -7.81 -14.71 -1.65
N LEU A 207 -6.91 -14.34 -0.75
CA LEU A 207 -6.70 -12.95 -0.36
C LEU A 207 -5.55 -12.40 -1.20
N ILE A 208 -5.81 -11.37 -1.99
CA ILE A 208 -4.82 -10.72 -2.85
C ILE A 208 -4.78 -9.23 -2.57
N LYS A 209 -3.66 -8.56 -2.85
CA LYS A 209 -3.60 -7.10 -2.89
C LYS A 209 -4.51 -6.55 -3.99
N SER A 210 -5.21 -5.45 -3.70
CA SER A 210 -6.16 -4.83 -4.63
C SER A 210 -5.44 -4.20 -5.83
N ARG A 211 -6.06 -4.30 -7.00
CA ARG A 211 -5.63 -3.56 -8.19
C ARG A 211 -6.28 -2.19 -8.21
N VAL A 212 -5.47 -1.15 -8.41
CA VAL A 212 -5.91 0.23 -8.56
C VAL A 212 -5.73 0.61 -10.03
N TYR A 213 -6.84 0.81 -10.72
CA TYR A 213 -6.85 1.11 -12.14
C TYR A 213 -6.56 2.59 -12.41
N LEU A 214 -5.62 2.85 -13.31
CA LEU A 214 -5.27 4.14 -13.84
C LEU A 214 -6.28 4.57 -14.92
N PRO A 215 -6.51 5.89 -15.08
CA PRO A 215 -7.34 6.43 -16.16
C PRO A 215 -6.64 6.40 -17.55
N PHE A 216 -5.43 5.85 -17.63
CA PHE A 216 -4.62 5.73 -18.84
C PHE A 216 -3.86 4.39 -18.82
N HIS A 217 -3.31 4.00 -19.97
CA HIS A 217 -2.47 2.80 -20.06
C HIS A 217 -1.01 3.21 -20.19
N ILE A 218 -0.13 2.37 -19.64
CA ILE A 218 1.31 2.45 -19.79
C ILE A 218 1.76 1.21 -20.54
N SER A 219 2.50 1.39 -21.62
CA SER A 219 3.20 0.31 -22.31
C SER A 219 4.70 0.47 -22.13
N LEU A 220 5.41 -0.62 -21.85
CA LEU A 220 6.88 -0.60 -21.83
C LEU A 220 7.39 -0.86 -23.24
N LEU A 221 7.92 0.18 -23.90
CA LEU A 221 8.43 0.07 -25.25
C LEU A 221 9.82 -0.56 -25.28
N HIS A 222 10.69 -0.13 -24.37
CA HIS A 222 12.06 -0.61 -24.30
C HIS A 222 12.67 -0.42 -22.92
N PHE A 223 13.47 -1.39 -22.48
CA PHE A 223 14.29 -1.28 -21.27
C PHE A 223 15.79 -1.28 -21.59
N GLU A 224 16.50 -0.34 -20.98
CA GLU A 224 17.96 -0.20 -21.11
C GLU A 224 18.62 -0.30 -19.72
N LYS A 225 19.66 -1.13 -19.59
CA LYS A 225 20.51 -1.19 -18.40
C LYS A 225 21.97 -0.94 -18.74
N ASN A 226 22.62 -0.10 -17.94
CA ASN A 226 24.07 0.05 -17.91
C ASN A 226 24.61 -0.75 -16.73
N VAL A 227 25.68 -1.51 -16.93
CA VAL A 227 26.32 -2.31 -15.89
C VAL A 227 27.68 -1.74 -15.48
N TYR A 228 28.15 -2.06 -14.28
CA TYR A 228 29.52 -1.75 -13.88
C TYR A 228 30.52 -2.63 -14.66
N LEU A 229 31.65 -2.04 -15.03
CA LEU A 229 32.74 -2.71 -15.73
C LEU A 229 33.12 -4.02 -15.01
N LYS A 230 33.18 -5.12 -15.77
CA LYS A 230 33.53 -6.47 -15.29
C LYS A 230 32.55 -7.07 -14.26
N THR A 231 31.31 -6.58 -14.19
CA THR A 231 30.23 -7.18 -13.39
C THR A 231 28.94 -7.24 -14.19
N ASN A 232 27.99 -8.07 -13.74
CA ASN A 232 26.60 -8.03 -14.22
C ASN A 232 25.70 -7.12 -13.38
N MET A 233 26.27 -6.35 -12.43
CA MET A 233 25.52 -5.45 -11.57
C MET A 233 25.09 -4.20 -12.34
N ALA A 234 23.80 -3.90 -12.30
CA ALA A 234 23.26 -2.70 -12.91
C ALA A 234 23.75 -1.44 -12.16
N LYS A 235 24.31 -0.50 -12.92
CA LYS A 235 24.71 0.85 -12.49
C LYS A 235 23.56 1.84 -12.64
N SER A 236 22.81 1.73 -13.74
CA SER A 236 21.63 2.54 -14.02
C SER A 236 20.71 1.79 -14.95
N TYR A 237 19.41 1.98 -14.82
CA TYR A 237 18.44 1.46 -15.77
C TYR A 237 17.37 2.49 -16.11
N LYS A 238 16.78 2.32 -17.28
CA LYS A 238 15.86 3.24 -17.92
C LYS A 238 14.76 2.47 -18.63
N SER A 239 13.52 2.89 -18.43
CA SER A 239 12.34 2.40 -19.14
C SER A 239 11.80 3.48 -20.07
N SER A 240 11.72 3.18 -21.36
CA SER A 240 10.98 3.97 -22.33
C SER A 240 9.53 3.52 -22.33
N ILE A 241 8.62 4.37 -21.89
CA ILE A 241 7.19 4.07 -21.79
C ILE A 241 6.38 4.85 -22.80
N LEU A 242 5.24 4.29 -23.18
CA LEU A 242 4.18 4.94 -23.95
C LEU A 242 2.95 5.10 -23.07
N ILE A 243 2.40 6.31 -23.03
CA ILE A 243 1.13 6.58 -22.35
C ILE A 243 0.05 6.77 -23.38
N ASP A 244 -1.02 5.99 -23.22
CA ASP A 244 -2.22 6.08 -24.04
C ASP A 244 -3.40 6.49 -23.14
N HIS A 245 -3.88 7.71 -23.35
CA HIS A 245 -5.03 8.26 -22.66
C HIS A 245 -6.28 8.08 -23.52
N ARG A 246 -7.23 7.26 -23.04
CA ARG A 246 -8.46 6.89 -23.77
C ARG A 246 -9.29 8.06 -24.30
N ILE A 247 -9.18 9.23 -23.68
CA ILE A 247 -10.00 10.41 -23.99
C ILE A 247 -9.31 11.36 -24.97
N MET A 248 -7.98 11.36 -25.05
CA MET A 248 -7.23 12.42 -25.78
C MET A 248 -6.64 11.99 -27.11
N ASP A 249 -6.73 10.71 -27.49
CA ASP A 249 -6.20 10.13 -28.74
C ASP A 249 -4.72 10.53 -29.04
N MET A 250 -4.00 10.91 -27.99
CA MET A 250 -2.61 11.33 -28.02
C MET A 250 -1.78 10.32 -27.24
N GLN A 251 -0.71 9.87 -27.88
CA GLN A 251 0.26 9.00 -27.26
C GLN A 251 1.51 9.80 -26.89
N TYR A 252 1.95 9.66 -25.64
CA TYR A 252 3.15 10.34 -25.16
C TYR A 252 4.23 9.34 -24.82
N LYS A 253 5.43 9.55 -25.37
CA LYS A 253 6.61 8.75 -25.02
C LYS A 253 7.40 9.44 -23.93
N PHE A 254 7.70 8.70 -22.86
CA PHE A 254 8.49 9.20 -21.74
C PHE A 254 9.55 8.21 -21.31
N ASP A 255 10.58 8.73 -20.67
CA ASP A 255 11.65 7.93 -20.10
C ASP A 255 11.59 8.02 -18.57
N ILE A 256 11.53 6.87 -17.91
CA ILE A 256 11.64 6.75 -16.45
C ILE A 256 13.02 6.18 -16.14
N GLN A 257 13.79 6.85 -15.29
CA GLN A 257 15.15 6.43 -14.93
C GLN A 257 15.29 6.36 -13.40
N MET A 258 16.32 5.66 -12.95
CA MET A 258 16.75 5.75 -11.54
C MET A 258 16.93 7.21 -11.15
N ASN A 259 16.35 7.61 -10.02
CA ASN A 259 16.39 8.98 -9.48
C ASN A 259 15.74 10.07 -10.36
N LYS A 260 15.11 9.72 -11.49
CA LYS A 260 14.34 10.64 -12.32
C LYS A 260 12.91 10.10 -12.51
N PRO A 261 12.03 10.34 -11.53
CA PRO A 261 10.66 9.85 -11.59
C PRO A 261 9.87 10.55 -12.68
N PHE A 262 8.85 9.86 -13.16
CA PHE A 262 7.89 10.39 -14.12
C PHE A 262 6.58 10.75 -13.43
N ARG A 263 6.00 11.91 -13.77
CA ARG A 263 4.77 12.42 -13.16
C ARG A 263 3.71 12.65 -14.22
N PHE A 264 2.51 12.11 -13.99
CA PHE A 264 1.39 12.28 -14.90
C PHE A 264 0.05 12.12 -14.18
N ASN A 265 -0.85 13.09 -14.36
CA ASN A 265 -2.22 13.04 -13.87
C ASN A 265 -2.38 12.69 -12.36
N GLY A 266 -1.52 13.26 -11.51
CA GLY A 266 -1.51 13.01 -10.05
C GLY A 266 -0.72 11.77 -9.61
N TYR A 267 -0.22 10.97 -10.57
CA TYR A 267 0.61 9.80 -10.30
C TYR A 267 2.08 10.11 -10.48
N THR A 268 2.91 9.57 -9.60
CA THR A 268 4.37 9.57 -9.73
C THR A 268 4.86 8.13 -9.84
N PHE A 269 5.67 7.86 -10.86
CA PHE A 269 6.24 6.56 -11.16
C PHE A 269 7.75 6.62 -10.92
N TYR A 270 8.20 5.81 -9.98
CA TYR A 270 9.62 5.62 -9.66
C TYR A 270 10.04 4.30 -10.24
N GLN A 271 11.13 4.28 -11.00
CA GLN A 271 11.73 3.03 -11.41
C GLN A 271 12.53 2.44 -10.23
N THR A 272 12.02 1.36 -9.65
CA THR A 272 12.53 0.79 -8.39
C THR A 272 13.45 -0.39 -8.63
N SER A 273 13.10 -1.26 -9.57
CA SER A 273 13.90 -2.41 -9.95
C SER A 273 13.48 -2.94 -11.34
N PHE A 274 14.00 -4.10 -11.71
CA PHE A 274 13.60 -4.85 -12.89
C PHE A 274 13.73 -6.34 -12.61
N ILE A 275 12.94 -7.15 -13.30
CA ILE A 275 13.00 -8.61 -13.30
C ILE A 275 13.49 -9.03 -14.69
N ASP A 276 14.49 -9.90 -14.73
CA ASP A 276 15.10 -10.41 -15.96
C ASP A 276 14.94 -11.94 -15.96
N GLU A 277 13.79 -12.40 -16.47
CA GLU A 277 13.41 -13.81 -16.55
C GLU A 277 13.23 -14.21 -18.02
N ASP A 278 13.83 -15.32 -18.44
CA ASP A 278 13.68 -15.88 -19.79
C ASP A 278 13.93 -14.90 -20.96
N LYS A 279 14.88 -13.97 -20.77
CA LYS A 279 15.22 -12.86 -21.70
C LYS A 279 14.11 -11.84 -21.89
N ILE A 280 13.10 -11.85 -21.03
CA ILE A 280 12.04 -10.86 -21.04
C ILE A 280 12.19 -9.98 -19.80
N ILE A 281 12.36 -8.69 -20.05
CA ILE A 281 12.53 -7.72 -18.99
C ILE A 281 11.17 -7.22 -18.53
N THR A 282 10.96 -7.20 -17.21
CA THR A 282 9.83 -6.55 -16.58
C THR A 282 10.34 -5.39 -15.73
N SER A 283 9.87 -4.19 -16.03
CA SER A 283 10.13 -3.02 -15.20
C SER A 283 9.23 -3.02 -13.99
N VAL A 284 9.84 -2.77 -12.82
CA VAL A 284 9.12 -2.62 -11.56
C VAL A 284 9.09 -1.14 -11.22
N PHE A 285 7.88 -0.58 -11.20
CA PHE A 285 7.64 0.80 -10.81
C PHE A 285 6.97 0.87 -9.45
N THR A 286 7.49 1.68 -8.53
CA THR A 286 6.70 2.16 -7.40
C THR A 286 5.82 3.30 -7.89
N VAL A 287 4.52 3.19 -7.65
CA VAL A 287 3.50 4.16 -8.07
C VAL A 287 2.95 4.84 -6.83
N VAL A 288 2.99 6.17 -6.83
CA VAL A 288 2.40 7.00 -5.78
C VAL A 288 1.34 7.89 -6.40
N ASN A 289 0.09 7.71 -6.03
CA ASN A 289 -0.96 8.68 -6.29
C ASN A 289 -1.08 9.59 -5.08
N ASN A 290 -0.80 10.89 -5.28
CA ASN A 290 -0.99 11.88 -4.23
C ASN A 290 -1.89 13.01 -4.77
N PRO A 291 -3.18 13.06 -4.39
CA PRO A 291 -4.06 14.13 -4.85
C PRO A 291 -3.62 15.51 -4.30
N GLY A 292 -2.79 15.56 -3.26
CA GLY A 292 -2.19 16.81 -2.75
C GLY A 292 -1.12 17.41 -3.67
N ASN A 293 -0.53 16.62 -4.59
CA ASN A 293 0.49 17.10 -5.53
C ASN A 293 -0.07 17.96 -6.67
N PHE A 294 -1.39 18.21 -6.73
CA PHE A 294 -1.96 19.25 -7.60
C PHE A 294 -1.69 20.68 -7.09
N ILE A 295 -1.13 20.82 -5.88
CA ILE A 295 -0.98 22.12 -5.20
C ILE A 295 0.43 22.73 -5.36
N PHE A 296 1.36 22.10 -6.10
CA PHE A 296 2.69 22.66 -6.36
C PHE A 296 3.19 22.43 -7.79
#